data_AF-A0AAD7U8M7-F1
#
_entry.id   AF-A0AAD7U8M7-F1
#
_cell.length_a   1.000
_cell.length_b   1.000
_cell.length_c   1.000
_cell.angle_alpha   90.00
_cell.angle_beta   90.00
_cell.angle_gamma   90.00
#
_symmetry.space_group_name_H-M   'P 1'
#
loop_
_entity.id
_entity.type
_entity.pdbx_description
1 polymer ?
#
loop_
_entity_poly.entity_id
_entity_poly.type
_entity_poly.pdbx_seq_one_letter_code
_entity_poly.pdbx_strand_id
1 'polypeptide(L)'
;MTEKTAAYTGAEVEHSPLGVVVGGALAGSCVFYASWALWSPARPCLLELECLSLEDGWARHCFGLIATLVIVWALTFLYGPGIMDRVWSIEPPLVAWHAYVSQPSHLRLLMACLATAWGVRLSFNFYIKGGYTHESYRWAAIRRWFPGWRFQLINATYVVVFQQFLLTSIAAPAFVVDGPISPLDWVLACAFVVLFIGETVADMQMFQFQAAKARGETSERFMTKGLWQYSRHPNYFCEVSMWWLFYGFTKTLNWSVLGPIYLTMLFLSPGGSVDLTEAISTAKYPEYAEHKTRVPKFSPITLRHVYIAFFAFHIPVTLLLEIPAQLPRAWVPRFAADLTDFHVRRHGDVLVADPPLWFKSFGVCELVVQLPFYFVALWALFYEAYSPIISKLFVAYGAHVATTLVPIIATLLASPGVPYILLAIYAPFLIIPLSLVFSFLF
;
A
#
# COMPACT_ATOMS: atom_id res chain seq x y z
N MET A 1 38.48 -0.89 8.36
CA MET A 1 37.51 0.15 7.96
C MET A 1 37.91 0.64 6.59
N THR A 2 37.15 0.34 5.55
CA THR A 2 37.44 0.77 4.18
C THR A 2 36.99 2.23 3.99
N GLU A 3 37.60 2.99 3.08
CA GLU A 3 37.24 4.38 2.75
C GLU A 3 35.73 4.61 2.55
N LYS A 4 34.99 3.60 2.09
CA LYS A 4 33.53 3.64 1.98
C LYS A 4 32.85 3.88 3.34
N THR A 5 33.36 3.32 4.44
CA THR A 5 32.78 3.49 5.78
C THR A 5 32.95 4.92 6.31
N ALA A 6 34.04 5.62 5.93
CA ALA A 6 34.32 6.99 6.37
C ALA A 6 33.46 8.06 5.66
N ALA A 7 33.02 7.81 4.42
CA ALA A 7 32.10 8.71 3.73
C ALA A 7 30.67 8.67 4.31
N TYR A 8 30.28 7.59 5.00
CA TYR A 8 28.99 7.49 5.70
C TYR A 8 28.97 8.20 7.06
N THR A 9 30.12 8.64 7.59
CA THR A 9 30.25 9.11 8.98
C THR A 9 30.12 10.62 9.19
N GLY A 10 29.96 11.41 8.12
CA GLY A 10 29.96 12.88 8.20
C GLY A 10 28.58 13.56 8.31
N ALA A 11 27.48 12.82 8.17
CA ALA A 11 26.14 13.39 8.29
C ALA A 11 25.54 13.04 9.65
N GLU A 12 25.39 14.04 10.51
CA GLU A 12 24.53 13.96 11.70
C GLU A 12 23.08 13.86 11.23
N VAL A 13 22.64 12.64 10.92
CA VAL A 13 21.22 12.35 10.80
C VAL A 13 20.66 12.38 12.22
N GLU A 14 19.74 13.31 12.48
CA GLU A 14 18.99 13.35 13.74
C GLU A 14 18.31 11.99 13.93
N HIS A 15 18.74 11.24 14.94
CA HIS A 15 18.28 9.87 15.16
C HIS A 15 17.07 9.89 16.10
N SER A 16 16.08 9.05 15.81
CA SER A 16 14.89 8.94 16.65
C SER A 16 15.28 8.54 18.07
N PRO A 17 14.67 9.13 19.12
CA PRO A 17 14.92 8.70 20.50
C PRO A 17 14.62 7.21 20.68
N LEU A 18 15.43 6.51 21.48
CA LEU A 18 15.28 5.07 21.75
C LEU A 18 13.84 4.70 22.16
N GLY A 19 13.21 5.54 23.00
CA GLY A 19 11.84 5.34 23.45
C GLY A 19 10.80 5.39 22.33
N VAL A 20 11.02 6.17 21.27
CA VAL A 20 10.12 6.24 20.12
C VAL A 20 10.20 4.96 19.30
N VAL A 21 11.42 4.47 19.04
CA VAL A 21 11.64 3.23 18.27
C VAL A 21 11.05 2.02 19.01
N VAL A 22 11.39 1.88 20.29
CA VAL A 22 10.91 0.76 21.13
C VAL A 22 9.41 0.87 21.38
N GLY A 23 8.92 2.06 21.72
CA GLY A 23 7.50 2.30 21.95
C GLY A 23 6.65 2.03 20.70
N GLY A 24 7.12 2.48 19.53
CA GLY A 24 6.47 2.19 18.25
C GLY A 24 6.44 0.70 17.91
N ALA A 25 7.57 -0.01 18.10
CA ALA A 25 7.64 -1.46 17.88
C ALA A 25 6.71 -2.24 18.81
N LEU A 26 6.68 -1.88 20.10
CA LEU A 26 5.79 -2.49 21.08
C LEU A 26 4.32 -2.18 20.79
N ALA A 27 3.98 -0.92 20.49
CA ALA A 27 2.62 -0.53 20.16
C ALA A 27 2.12 -1.26 18.90
N GLY A 28 2.93 -1.35 17.84
CA GLY A 28 2.61 -2.10 16.63
C GLY A 28 2.36 -3.57 16.93
N SER A 29 3.24 -4.19 17.72
CA SER A 29 3.10 -5.60 18.13
C SER A 29 1.84 -5.82 18.98
N CYS A 30 1.56 -4.93 19.93
CA CYS A 30 0.37 -4.99 20.78
C CYS A 30 -0.92 -4.85 19.98
N VAL A 31 -1.00 -3.91 19.04
CA VAL A 31 -2.18 -3.75 18.17
C VAL A 31 -2.40 -5.02 17.33
N PHE A 32 -1.32 -5.65 16.88
CA PHE A 32 -1.40 -6.88 16.14
C PHE A 32 -1.90 -8.06 17.00
N TYR A 33 -1.30 -8.26 18.17
CA TYR A 33 -1.79 -9.24 19.16
C TYR A 33 -3.23 -8.99 19.56
N ALA A 34 -3.63 -7.73 19.77
CA ALA A 34 -5.01 -7.37 20.06
C ALA A 34 -5.92 -7.71 18.89
N SER A 35 -5.48 -7.46 17.66
CA SER A 35 -6.26 -7.79 16.46
C SER A 35 -6.46 -9.30 16.33
N TRP A 36 -5.45 -10.08 16.67
CA TRP A 36 -5.52 -11.54 16.74
C TRP A 36 -6.45 -12.02 17.85
N ALA A 37 -6.29 -11.50 19.05
CA ALA A 37 -7.08 -11.90 20.20
C ALA A 37 -8.56 -11.50 20.07
N LEU A 38 -8.86 -10.41 19.37
CA LEU A 38 -10.23 -9.91 19.25
C LEU A 38 -10.95 -10.44 18.02
N TRP A 39 -10.25 -10.58 16.89
CA TRP A 39 -10.90 -10.79 15.58
C TRP A 39 -10.49 -12.08 14.89
N SER A 40 -9.48 -12.81 15.38
CA SER A 40 -9.14 -14.10 14.79
C SER A 40 -10.00 -15.24 15.38
N PRO A 41 -10.29 -16.29 14.59
CA PRO A 41 -10.96 -17.50 15.08
C PRO A 41 -10.21 -18.17 16.24
N ALA A 42 -8.90 -17.91 16.37
CA ALA A 42 -8.03 -18.44 17.41
C ALA A 42 -8.19 -17.76 18.79
N ARG A 43 -9.11 -16.81 18.95
CA ARG A 43 -9.40 -16.12 20.23
C ARG A 43 -9.51 -17.07 21.45
N PRO A 44 -10.31 -18.16 21.42
CA PRO A 44 -10.38 -19.10 22.54
C PRO A 44 -9.10 -19.93 22.70
N CYS A 45 -8.28 -20.04 21.64
CA CYS A 45 -7.09 -20.88 21.59
C CYS A 45 -5.80 -20.20 22.07
N LEU A 46 -5.80 -18.89 22.34
CA LEU A 46 -4.59 -18.17 22.78
C LEU A 46 -4.18 -18.47 24.22
N LEU A 47 -5.09 -19.01 25.05
CA LEU A 47 -4.87 -19.25 26.48
C LEU A 47 -4.94 -20.73 26.87
N GLU A 48 -5.36 -21.62 25.96
CA GLU A 48 -5.54 -23.06 26.24
C GLU A 48 -4.79 -23.91 25.21
N LEU A 49 -3.78 -24.68 25.68
CA LEU A 49 -2.95 -25.55 24.83
C LEU A 49 -3.75 -26.65 24.11
N GLU A 50 -4.93 -27.02 24.61
CA GLU A 50 -5.78 -28.09 24.02
C GLU A 50 -6.35 -27.71 22.64
N CYS A 51 -6.47 -26.40 22.41
CA CYS A 51 -6.89 -25.78 21.16
C CYS A 51 -5.80 -25.86 20.06
N LEU A 52 -4.57 -26.31 20.40
CA LEU A 52 -3.50 -26.65 19.44
C LEU A 52 -3.74 -28.00 18.75
N SER A 53 -4.82 -28.71 19.09
CA SER A 53 -5.29 -29.84 18.29
C SER A 53 -5.58 -29.39 16.85
N LEU A 54 -5.25 -30.25 15.89
CA LEU A 54 -4.87 -29.95 14.50
C LEU A 54 -5.93 -29.30 13.58
N GLU A 55 -7.03 -28.74 14.09
CA GLU A 55 -8.12 -28.21 13.26
C GLU A 55 -7.93 -26.74 12.84
N ASP A 56 -7.45 -25.84 13.70
CA ASP A 56 -7.21 -24.43 13.33
C ASP A 56 -5.77 -24.15 12.87
N GLY A 57 -5.60 -23.99 11.56
CA GLY A 57 -4.32 -23.66 10.94
C GLY A 57 -3.73 -22.32 11.36
N TRP A 58 -4.57 -21.32 11.65
CA TRP A 58 -4.11 -20.00 12.06
C TRP A 58 -3.58 -20.03 13.50
N ALA A 59 -4.29 -20.70 14.41
CA ALA A 59 -3.84 -20.88 15.80
C ALA A 59 -2.46 -21.56 15.88
N ARG A 60 -2.25 -22.62 15.07
CA ARG A 60 -0.94 -23.29 14.97
C ARG A 60 0.15 -22.36 14.45
N HIS A 61 -0.17 -21.48 13.51
CA HIS A 61 0.80 -20.53 12.96
C HIS A 61 1.27 -19.55 14.03
N CYS A 62 0.33 -19.00 14.81
CA CYS A 62 0.62 -18.08 15.91
C CYS A 62 1.53 -18.72 16.96
N PHE A 63 1.30 -19.99 17.31
CA PHE A 63 2.19 -20.71 18.23
C PHE A 63 3.58 -20.94 17.62
N GLY A 64 3.63 -21.35 16.35
CA GLY A 64 4.88 -21.45 15.60
C GLY A 64 5.66 -20.14 15.55
N LEU A 65 4.97 -19.00 15.42
CA LEU A 65 5.59 -17.68 15.41
C LEU A 65 6.29 -17.35 16.73
N ILE A 66 5.74 -17.77 17.88
CA ILE A 66 6.41 -17.59 19.18
C ILE A 66 7.74 -18.35 19.19
N ALA A 67 7.76 -19.58 18.70
CA ALA A 67 8.99 -20.36 18.60
C ALA A 67 10.00 -19.72 17.62
N THR A 68 9.55 -19.26 16.44
CA THR A 68 10.45 -18.61 15.48
C THR A 68 10.97 -17.27 16.00
N LEU A 69 10.18 -16.50 16.74
CA LEU A 69 10.63 -15.27 17.42
C LEU A 69 11.80 -15.56 18.36
N VAL A 70 11.70 -16.58 19.20
CA VAL A 70 12.77 -16.97 20.14
C VAL A 70 14.02 -17.43 19.39
N ILE A 71 13.85 -18.26 18.35
CA ILE A 71 14.96 -18.78 17.54
C ILE A 71 15.67 -17.63 16.80
N VAL A 72 14.91 -16.80 16.10
CA VAL A 72 15.47 -15.66 15.34
C VAL A 72 16.12 -14.66 16.29
N TRP A 73 15.55 -14.40 17.47
CA TRP A 73 16.20 -13.56 18.48
C TRP A 73 17.53 -14.14 18.97
N ALA A 74 17.58 -15.44 19.28
CA ALA A 74 18.83 -16.09 19.67
C ALA A 74 19.88 -15.99 18.55
N LEU A 75 19.48 -16.21 17.30
CA LEU A 75 20.36 -16.10 16.15
C LEU A 75 20.83 -14.67 15.90
N THR A 76 19.96 -13.65 16.01
CA THR A 76 20.37 -12.25 15.84
C THR A 76 21.26 -11.77 16.98
N PHE A 77 21.05 -12.29 18.19
CA PHE A 77 21.90 -12.02 19.34
C PHE A 77 23.32 -12.58 19.13
N LEU A 78 23.44 -13.82 18.64
CA LEU A 78 24.72 -14.51 18.44
C LEU A 78 25.46 -14.07 17.17
N TYR A 79 24.75 -13.86 16.06
CA TYR A 79 25.33 -13.65 14.73
C TYR A 79 25.07 -12.27 14.15
N GLY A 80 24.26 -11.44 14.83
CA GLY A 80 23.93 -10.08 14.41
C GLY A 80 22.57 -9.95 13.69
N PRO A 81 22.08 -8.71 13.54
CA PRO A 81 20.74 -8.41 13.01
C PRO A 81 20.55 -8.80 11.54
N GLY A 82 21.63 -9.02 10.78
CA GLY A 82 21.57 -9.47 9.39
C GLY A 82 20.92 -10.84 9.18
N ILE A 83 20.70 -11.61 10.25
CA ILE A 83 19.83 -12.80 10.20
C ILE A 83 18.41 -12.40 9.80
N MET A 84 17.88 -11.32 10.38
CA MET A 84 16.52 -10.86 10.08
C MET A 84 16.36 -10.47 8.61
N ASP A 85 17.36 -9.80 8.03
CA ASP A 85 17.36 -9.45 6.59
C ASP A 85 17.15 -10.68 5.69
N ARG A 86 17.59 -11.88 6.12
CA ARG A 86 17.38 -13.13 5.38
C ARG A 86 15.96 -13.66 5.56
N VAL A 87 15.43 -13.55 6.78
CA VAL A 87 14.09 -14.04 7.15
C VAL A 87 12.98 -13.34 6.37
N TRP A 88 13.17 -12.06 6.01
CA TRP A 88 12.26 -11.30 5.14
C TRP A 88 11.81 -12.07 3.89
N SER A 89 12.73 -12.77 3.23
CA SER A 89 12.44 -13.51 2.01
C SER A 89 11.83 -14.91 2.23
N ILE A 90 11.80 -15.40 3.47
CA ILE A 90 11.46 -16.77 3.82
C ILE A 90 10.11 -16.85 4.53
N GLU A 91 9.85 -15.96 5.48
CA GLU A 91 8.67 -16.05 6.35
C GLU A 91 7.35 -15.89 5.58
N PRO A 92 7.13 -14.88 4.72
CA PRO A 92 5.85 -14.73 4.02
C PRO A 92 5.48 -15.94 3.13
N PRO A 93 6.40 -16.54 2.33
CA PRO A 93 6.14 -17.82 1.67
C PRO A 93 5.74 -18.93 2.64
N LEU A 94 6.42 -19.09 3.78
CA LEU A 94 6.10 -20.14 4.76
C LEU A 94 4.70 -19.95 5.36
N VAL A 95 4.31 -18.70 5.66
CA VAL A 95 2.98 -18.36 6.15
C VAL A 95 1.92 -18.75 5.13
N ALA A 96 2.11 -18.39 3.85
CA ALA A 96 1.17 -18.71 2.77
C ALA A 96 1.07 -20.22 2.49
N TRP A 97 2.20 -20.94 2.51
CA TRP A 97 2.20 -22.41 2.38
C TRP A 97 1.54 -23.09 3.57
N HIS A 98 1.72 -22.58 4.79
CA HIS A 98 1.06 -23.11 5.97
C HIS A 98 -0.47 -22.93 5.89
N ALA A 99 -0.94 -21.80 5.37
CA ALA A 99 -2.36 -21.58 5.09
C ALA A 99 -2.90 -22.61 4.08
N TYR A 100 -2.15 -22.86 3.00
CA TYR A 100 -2.51 -23.88 2.00
C TYR A 100 -2.57 -25.29 2.60
N VAL A 101 -1.54 -25.72 3.35
CA VAL A 101 -1.52 -27.07 3.96
C VAL A 101 -2.63 -27.24 4.98
N SER A 102 -2.98 -26.18 5.71
CA SER A 102 -4.05 -26.22 6.71
C SER A 102 -5.43 -26.35 6.07
N GLN A 103 -5.69 -25.67 4.96
CA GLN A 103 -6.97 -25.71 4.25
C GLN A 103 -6.75 -25.61 2.73
N PRO A 104 -6.43 -26.73 2.05
CA PRO A 104 -6.05 -26.70 0.64
C PRO A 104 -7.14 -26.10 -0.25
N SER A 105 -6.76 -25.13 -1.07
CA SER A 105 -7.61 -24.56 -2.12
C SER A 105 -6.75 -24.06 -3.27
N HIS A 106 -7.32 -23.98 -4.48
CA HIS A 106 -6.60 -23.43 -5.63
C HIS A 106 -6.20 -21.97 -5.42
N LEU A 107 -7.03 -21.19 -4.72
CA LEU A 107 -6.74 -19.81 -4.40
C LEU A 107 -5.54 -19.68 -3.44
N ARG A 108 -5.49 -20.49 -2.37
CA ARG A 108 -4.35 -20.50 -1.45
C ARG A 108 -3.08 -21.02 -2.10
N LEU A 109 -3.19 -22.00 -2.99
CA LEU A 109 -2.06 -22.48 -3.80
C LEU A 109 -1.49 -21.36 -4.66
N LEU A 110 -2.36 -20.62 -5.37
CA LEU A 110 -1.96 -19.46 -6.17
C LEU A 110 -1.24 -18.41 -5.30
N MET A 111 -1.82 -18.04 -4.16
CA MET A 111 -1.21 -17.09 -3.23
C MET A 111 0.14 -17.57 -2.69
N ALA A 112 0.28 -18.86 -2.34
CA ALA A 112 1.54 -19.45 -1.90
C ALA A 112 2.61 -19.43 -3.02
N CYS A 113 2.22 -19.68 -4.27
CA CYS A 113 3.11 -19.56 -5.43
C CYS A 113 3.55 -18.10 -5.66
N LEU A 114 2.65 -17.13 -5.57
CA LEU A 114 2.98 -15.70 -5.71
C LEU A 114 3.95 -15.25 -4.60
N ALA A 115 3.68 -15.60 -3.35
CA ALA A 115 4.55 -15.31 -2.23
C ALA A 115 5.93 -15.97 -2.39
N THR A 116 5.97 -17.23 -2.86
CA THR A 116 7.22 -17.94 -3.13
C THR A 116 8.03 -17.27 -4.23
N ALA A 117 7.39 -16.88 -5.34
CA ALA A 117 8.06 -16.15 -6.42
C ALA A 117 8.68 -14.85 -5.90
N TRP A 118 7.92 -14.08 -5.10
CA TRP A 118 8.42 -12.88 -4.42
C TRP A 118 9.62 -13.18 -3.50
N GLY A 119 9.54 -14.22 -2.68
CA GLY A 119 10.60 -14.62 -1.74
C GLY A 119 11.88 -15.03 -2.47
N VAL A 120 11.77 -15.87 -3.49
CA VAL A 120 12.90 -16.29 -4.35
C VAL A 120 13.58 -15.09 -5.00
N ARG A 121 12.80 -14.14 -5.53
CA ARG A 121 13.32 -12.90 -6.11
C ARG A 121 14.07 -12.07 -5.07
N LEU A 122 13.50 -11.90 -3.88
CA LEU A 122 14.13 -11.13 -2.81
C LEU A 122 15.44 -11.80 -2.35
N SER A 123 15.44 -13.12 -2.14
CA SER A 123 16.66 -13.88 -1.82
C SER A 123 17.73 -13.75 -2.91
N PHE A 124 17.34 -13.83 -4.19
CA PHE A 124 18.25 -13.65 -5.31
C PHE A 124 18.83 -12.22 -5.36
N ASN A 125 17.99 -11.20 -5.21
CA ASN A 125 18.41 -9.80 -5.15
C ASN A 125 19.36 -9.53 -3.98
N PHE A 126 19.11 -10.16 -2.82
CA PHE A 126 19.98 -10.08 -1.66
C PHE A 126 21.33 -10.80 -1.90
N TYR A 127 21.29 -11.96 -2.56
CA TYR A 127 22.48 -12.73 -2.94
C TYR A 127 23.42 -11.96 -3.87
N ILE A 128 22.91 -11.41 -4.98
CA ILE A 128 23.75 -10.69 -5.96
C ILE A 128 24.39 -9.42 -5.36
N LYS A 129 23.79 -8.86 -4.31
CA LYS A 129 24.31 -7.70 -3.56
C LYS A 129 25.30 -8.10 -2.45
N GLY A 130 25.61 -9.39 -2.28
CA GLY A 130 26.52 -9.90 -1.26
C GLY A 130 25.93 -9.98 0.15
N GLY A 131 24.60 -9.99 0.29
CA GLY A 131 23.92 -9.97 1.60
C GLY A 131 24.15 -11.21 2.47
N TYR A 132 24.59 -12.31 1.88
CA TYR A 132 24.94 -13.52 2.64
C TYR A 132 26.40 -13.54 3.14
N THR A 133 27.26 -12.66 2.61
CA THR A 133 28.68 -12.56 3.02
C THR A 133 28.95 -11.33 3.87
N HIS A 134 28.20 -10.25 3.68
CA HIS A 134 28.40 -8.98 4.38
C HIS A 134 27.12 -8.49 5.01
N GLU A 135 27.24 -7.93 6.21
CA GLU A 135 26.13 -7.26 6.87
C GLU A 135 25.80 -5.93 6.17
N SER A 136 24.50 -5.63 6.09
CA SER A 136 24.00 -4.33 5.61
C SER A 136 24.62 -3.16 6.40
N TYR A 137 25.12 -2.16 5.68
CA TYR A 137 25.74 -0.96 6.24
C TYR A 137 24.83 -0.20 7.23
N ARG A 138 23.50 -0.38 7.11
CA ARG A 138 22.50 0.22 8.00
C ARG A 138 22.69 -0.21 9.46
N TRP A 139 23.07 -1.46 9.69
CA TRP A 139 23.25 -2.01 11.05
C TRP A 139 24.46 -1.42 11.76
N ALA A 140 25.52 -1.08 11.02
CA ALA A 140 26.67 -0.36 11.57
C ALA A 140 26.28 1.05 12.03
N ALA A 141 25.44 1.76 11.26
CA ALA A 141 24.92 3.07 11.65
C ALA A 141 24.02 2.96 12.91
N ILE A 142 23.08 2.02 12.93
CA ILE A 142 22.16 1.81 14.06
C ILE A 142 22.92 1.45 15.34
N ARG A 143 23.95 0.61 15.26
CA ARG A 143 24.81 0.27 16.42
C ARG A 143 25.56 1.48 16.98
N ARG A 144 25.91 2.44 16.13
CA ARG A 144 26.56 3.68 16.57
C ARG A 144 25.57 4.61 17.27
N TRP A 145 24.32 4.68 16.81
CA TRP A 145 23.27 5.46 17.46
C TRP A 145 22.85 4.88 18.81
N PHE A 146 22.84 3.54 18.93
CA PHE A 146 22.37 2.84 20.12
C PHE A 146 23.36 1.79 20.62
N PRO A 147 24.50 2.16 21.22
CA PRO A 147 25.52 1.19 21.61
C PRO A 147 25.11 0.29 22.79
N GLY A 148 25.70 -0.90 22.84
CA GLY A 148 25.57 -1.85 23.96
C GLY A 148 24.16 -2.40 24.14
N TRP A 149 23.64 -2.35 25.37
CA TRP A 149 22.32 -2.90 25.72
C TRP A 149 21.16 -2.23 24.96
N ARG A 150 21.31 -0.96 24.57
CA ARG A 150 20.30 -0.22 23.79
C ARG A 150 20.09 -0.86 22.42
N PHE A 151 21.17 -1.33 21.77
CA PHE A 151 21.09 -2.08 20.53
C PHE A 151 20.31 -3.39 20.74
N GLN A 152 20.58 -4.10 21.84
CA GLN A 152 19.92 -5.38 22.10
C GLN A 152 18.43 -5.21 22.40
N LEU A 153 18.03 -4.09 23.01
CA LEU A 153 16.62 -3.73 23.16
C LEU A 153 15.95 -3.48 21.81
N ILE A 154 16.60 -2.73 20.90
CA ILE A 154 16.11 -2.53 19.52
C ILE A 154 16.08 -3.85 18.76
N ASN A 155 17.09 -4.71 18.94
CA ASN A 155 17.18 -6.01 18.31
C ASN A 155 16.00 -6.89 18.73
N ALA A 156 15.73 -7.00 20.02
CA ALA A 156 14.61 -7.78 20.54
C ALA A 156 13.24 -7.22 20.09
N THR A 157 13.04 -5.90 20.19
CA THR A 157 11.72 -5.29 19.98
C THR A 157 11.42 -4.97 18.52
N TYR A 158 12.29 -4.20 17.86
CA TYR A 158 12.06 -3.74 16.49
C TYR A 158 12.55 -4.76 15.46
N VAL A 159 13.79 -5.23 15.58
CA VAL A 159 14.39 -6.10 14.55
C VAL A 159 13.70 -7.45 14.51
N VAL A 160 13.51 -8.08 15.67
CA VAL A 160 12.94 -9.43 15.70
C VAL A 160 11.42 -9.38 15.82
N VAL A 161 10.90 -8.84 16.94
CA VAL A 161 9.48 -8.90 17.25
C VAL A 161 8.64 -8.18 16.19
N PHE A 162 8.85 -6.88 15.98
CA PHE A 162 8.03 -6.11 15.05
C PHE A 162 8.14 -6.61 13.60
N GLN A 163 9.34 -6.92 13.10
CA GLN A 163 9.49 -7.33 11.70
C GLN A 163 8.93 -8.74 11.45
N GLN A 164 9.10 -9.71 12.35
CA GLN A 164 8.46 -11.03 12.19
C GLN A 164 6.93 -10.88 12.19
N PHE A 165 6.39 -10.07 13.10
CA PHE A 165 4.97 -9.77 13.08
C PHE A 165 4.52 -9.15 11.77
N LEU A 166 5.26 -8.17 11.26
CA LEU A 166 4.98 -7.57 9.95
C LEU A 166 4.99 -8.62 8.82
N LEU A 167 6.00 -9.50 8.76
CA LEU A 167 6.14 -10.52 7.72
C LEU A 167 5.03 -11.56 7.76
N THR A 168 4.65 -12.00 8.96
CA THR A 168 3.45 -12.81 9.15
C THR A 168 2.19 -12.04 8.69
N SER A 169 2.07 -10.75 9.05
CA SER A 169 0.89 -9.93 8.76
C SER A 169 0.63 -9.76 7.26
N ILE A 170 1.67 -9.50 6.47
CA ILE A 170 1.51 -9.28 5.02
C ILE A 170 1.03 -10.54 4.29
N ALA A 171 1.34 -11.73 4.80
CA ALA A 171 0.90 -13.02 4.27
C ALA A 171 -0.36 -13.60 4.94
N ALA A 172 -0.79 -13.03 6.07
CA ALA A 172 -2.02 -13.40 6.78
C ALA A 172 -3.30 -13.46 5.92
N PRO A 173 -3.48 -12.66 4.84
CA PRO A 173 -4.61 -12.82 3.94
C PRO A 173 -4.83 -14.26 3.44
N ALA A 174 -3.77 -15.06 3.29
CA ALA A 174 -3.88 -16.47 2.86
C ALA A 174 -4.67 -17.36 3.84
N PHE A 175 -4.75 -17.00 5.12
CA PHE A 175 -5.59 -17.67 6.11
C PHE A 175 -7.05 -17.20 6.08
N VAL A 176 -7.32 -16.03 5.50
CA VAL A 176 -8.65 -15.41 5.51
C VAL A 176 -9.44 -15.73 4.24
N VAL A 177 -8.77 -15.91 3.10
CA VAL A 177 -9.46 -16.19 1.82
C VAL A 177 -10.29 -17.47 1.89
N ASP A 178 -11.43 -17.48 1.20
CA ASP A 178 -12.29 -18.66 1.07
C ASP A 178 -12.95 -18.70 -0.32
N GLY A 179 -13.42 -19.88 -0.69
CA GLY A 179 -14.15 -20.14 -1.94
C GLY A 179 -13.25 -20.38 -3.17
N PRO A 180 -13.88 -20.57 -4.35
CA PRO A 180 -13.17 -20.81 -5.59
C PRO A 180 -12.49 -19.54 -6.13
N ILE A 181 -11.52 -19.75 -7.02
CA ILE A 181 -10.90 -18.66 -7.79
C ILE A 181 -11.97 -17.98 -8.65
N SER A 182 -12.06 -16.65 -8.54
CA SER A 182 -12.93 -15.79 -9.35
C SER A 182 -12.14 -15.04 -10.42
N PRO A 183 -12.81 -14.43 -11.42
CA PRO A 183 -12.13 -13.57 -12.39
C PRO A 183 -11.34 -12.42 -11.77
N LEU A 184 -11.82 -11.87 -10.63
CA LEU A 184 -11.12 -10.82 -9.90
C LEU A 184 -9.76 -11.31 -9.38
N ASP A 185 -9.68 -12.57 -8.93
CA ASP A 185 -8.42 -13.15 -8.43
C ASP A 185 -7.37 -13.23 -9.53
N TRP A 186 -7.77 -13.52 -10.77
CA TRP A 186 -6.86 -13.47 -11.93
C TRP A 186 -6.39 -12.05 -12.23
N VAL A 187 -7.26 -11.05 -12.16
CA VAL A 187 -6.88 -9.65 -12.33
C VAL A 187 -5.86 -9.23 -11.26
N LEU A 188 -6.12 -9.58 -9.99
CA LEU A 188 -5.21 -9.31 -8.87
C LEU A 188 -3.86 -10.02 -9.05
N ALA A 189 -3.86 -11.29 -9.44
CA ALA A 189 -2.65 -12.06 -9.70
C ALA A 189 -1.84 -11.48 -10.88
N CYS A 190 -2.50 -11.11 -11.98
CA CYS A 190 -1.85 -10.45 -13.11
C CYS A 190 -1.23 -9.11 -12.71
N ALA A 191 -1.97 -8.28 -11.96
CA ALA A 191 -1.45 -7.01 -11.45
C ALA A 191 -0.27 -7.22 -10.49
N PHE A 192 -0.31 -8.26 -9.64
CA PHE A 192 0.80 -8.66 -8.77
C PHE A 192 2.03 -9.02 -9.60
N VAL A 193 1.87 -9.85 -10.64
CA VAL A 193 2.98 -10.26 -11.54
C VAL A 193 3.58 -9.05 -12.27
N VAL A 194 2.76 -8.09 -12.71
CA VAL A 194 3.25 -6.85 -13.33
C VAL A 194 4.12 -6.06 -12.36
N LEU A 195 3.68 -5.90 -11.10
CA LEU A 195 4.47 -5.22 -10.07
C LEU A 195 5.73 -6.02 -9.69
N PHE A 196 5.65 -7.35 -9.64
CA PHE A 196 6.81 -8.23 -9.43
C PHE A 196 7.88 -8.05 -10.51
N ILE A 197 7.47 -7.93 -11.77
CA ILE A 197 8.37 -7.63 -12.89
C ILE A 197 8.92 -6.21 -12.72
N GLY A 198 8.06 -5.24 -12.40
CA GLY A 198 8.45 -3.85 -12.16
C GLY A 198 9.52 -3.71 -11.07
N GLU A 199 9.35 -4.40 -9.95
CA GLU A 199 10.32 -4.43 -8.86
C GLU A 199 11.64 -5.06 -9.31
N THR A 200 11.56 -6.20 -10.00
CA THR A 200 12.74 -6.91 -10.54
C THR A 200 13.54 -6.01 -11.48
N VAL A 201 12.86 -5.29 -12.36
CA VAL A 201 13.48 -4.32 -13.29
C VAL A 201 14.10 -3.15 -12.51
N ALA A 202 13.40 -2.59 -11.53
CA ALA A 202 13.91 -1.48 -10.71
C ALA A 202 15.18 -1.87 -9.94
N ASP A 203 15.19 -3.05 -9.32
CA ASP A 203 16.33 -3.60 -8.61
C ASP A 203 17.52 -3.88 -9.54
N MET A 204 17.27 -4.50 -10.70
CA MET A 204 18.31 -4.78 -11.68
C MET A 204 18.92 -3.48 -12.25
N GLN A 205 18.10 -2.48 -12.54
CA GLN A 205 18.54 -1.15 -12.96
C GLN A 205 19.47 -0.53 -11.92
N MET A 206 19.11 -0.57 -10.64
CA MET A 206 19.94 -0.06 -9.56
C MET A 206 21.24 -0.86 -9.40
N PHE A 207 21.17 -2.20 -9.48
CA PHE A 207 22.34 -3.06 -9.38
C PHE A 207 23.35 -2.77 -10.51
N GLN A 208 22.87 -2.73 -11.75
CA GLN A 208 23.70 -2.40 -12.92
C GLN A 208 24.31 -1.01 -12.81
N PHE A 209 23.53 -0.02 -12.36
CA PHE A 209 24.02 1.34 -12.12
C PHE A 209 25.15 1.36 -11.08
N GLN A 210 24.98 0.71 -9.92
CA GLN A 210 26.01 0.69 -8.87
C GLN A 210 27.26 -0.06 -9.34
N ALA A 211 27.10 -1.13 -10.12
CA ALA A 211 28.22 -1.88 -10.68
C ALA A 211 29.00 -1.05 -11.71
N ALA A 212 28.32 -0.37 -12.63
CA ALA A 212 28.93 0.54 -13.60
C ALA A 212 29.66 1.71 -12.90
N LYS A 213 29.04 2.28 -11.87
CA LYS A 213 29.63 3.34 -11.04
C LYS A 213 30.88 2.87 -10.31
N ALA A 214 30.89 1.64 -9.79
CA ALA A 214 32.07 1.06 -9.15
C ALA A 214 33.23 0.83 -10.13
N ARG A 215 32.93 0.60 -11.42
CA ARG A 215 33.92 0.48 -12.50
C ARG A 215 34.34 1.83 -13.11
N GLY A 216 33.73 2.94 -12.68
CA GLY A 216 34.00 4.28 -13.23
C GLY A 216 33.39 4.53 -14.62
N GLU A 217 32.44 3.71 -15.06
CA GLU A 217 31.82 3.79 -16.40
C GLU A 217 30.75 4.88 -16.51
N THR A 218 30.37 5.51 -15.40
CA THR A 218 29.38 6.58 -15.37
C THR A 218 29.79 7.70 -14.44
N SER A 219 29.59 8.93 -14.88
CA SER A 219 29.75 10.15 -14.07
C SER A 219 28.52 10.44 -13.20
N GLU A 220 27.41 9.75 -13.44
CA GLU A 220 26.14 9.95 -12.73
C GLU A 220 26.28 9.62 -11.24
N ARG A 221 25.81 10.53 -10.39
CA ARG A 221 25.95 10.41 -8.92
C ARG A 221 24.91 9.47 -8.32
N PHE A 222 23.71 9.38 -8.89
CA PHE A 222 22.62 8.52 -8.46
C PHE A 222 21.78 8.07 -9.66
N MET A 223 20.94 7.06 -9.47
CA MET A 223 20.16 6.48 -10.55
C MET A 223 18.98 7.39 -10.92
N THR A 224 18.94 7.84 -12.18
CA THR A 224 17.92 8.78 -12.70
C THR A 224 17.22 8.25 -13.95
N LYS A 225 17.56 7.04 -14.41
CA LYS A 225 17.09 6.44 -15.67
C LYS A 225 16.16 5.27 -15.41
N GLY A 226 15.40 4.87 -16.44
CA GLY A 226 14.51 3.71 -16.34
C GLY A 226 13.31 4.00 -15.44
N LEU A 227 12.96 3.10 -14.53
CA LEU A 227 11.82 3.31 -13.61
C LEU A 227 12.11 4.44 -12.60
N TRP A 228 13.39 4.69 -12.31
CA TRP A 228 13.86 5.69 -11.35
C TRP A 228 13.64 7.15 -11.80
N GLN A 229 13.25 7.37 -13.07
CA GLN A 229 12.87 8.70 -13.55
C GLN A 229 11.42 9.06 -13.18
N TYR A 230 10.57 8.06 -12.90
CA TYR A 230 9.15 8.25 -12.58
C TYR A 230 8.87 8.21 -11.07
N SER A 231 9.72 7.52 -10.32
CA SER A 231 9.69 7.47 -8.86
C SER A 231 11.11 7.38 -8.34
N ARG A 232 11.39 8.02 -7.20
CA ARG A 232 12.68 7.90 -6.51
C ARG A 232 12.85 6.55 -5.82
N HIS A 233 11.77 5.79 -5.61
CA HIS A 233 11.76 4.47 -4.95
C HIS A 233 10.79 3.51 -5.67
N PRO A 234 11.00 3.21 -6.96
CA PRO A 234 10.05 2.44 -7.76
C PRO A 234 9.94 0.98 -7.30
N ASN A 235 11.03 0.41 -6.76
CA ASN A 235 11.02 -0.92 -6.16
C ASN A 235 10.15 -0.96 -4.89
N TYR A 236 10.24 0.03 -4.00
CA TYR A 236 9.41 0.07 -2.81
C TYR A 236 7.92 0.29 -3.14
N PHE A 237 7.63 1.06 -4.20
CA PHE A 237 6.26 1.18 -4.72
C PHE A 237 5.71 -0.19 -5.12
N CYS A 238 6.46 -0.94 -5.93
CA CYS A 238 6.05 -2.28 -6.36
C CYS A 238 5.86 -3.23 -5.18
N GLU A 239 6.81 -3.23 -4.23
CA GLU A 239 6.78 -4.03 -3.01
C GLU A 239 5.48 -3.80 -2.22
N VAL A 240 5.22 -2.57 -1.82
CA VAL A 240 4.02 -2.23 -1.03
C VAL A 240 2.74 -2.52 -1.80
N SER A 241 2.68 -2.16 -3.10
CA SER A 241 1.51 -2.39 -3.93
C SER A 241 1.20 -3.87 -4.12
N MET A 242 2.21 -4.74 -4.25
CA MET A 242 2.01 -6.19 -4.32
C MET A 242 1.32 -6.75 -3.09
N TRP A 243 1.70 -6.30 -1.89
CA TRP A 243 1.09 -6.77 -0.65
C TRP A 243 -0.31 -6.20 -0.42
N TRP A 244 -0.62 -5.01 -0.96
CA TRP A 244 -2.01 -4.53 -1.04
C TRP A 244 -2.86 -5.39 -1.98
N LEU A 245 -2.33 -5.80 -3.14
CA LEU A 245 -3.02 -6.74 -4.04
C LEU A 245 -3.18 -8.13 -3.39
N PHE A 246 -2.18 -8.58 -2.63
CA PHE A 246 -2.21 -9.84 -1.89
C PHE A 246 -3.35 -9.84 -0.85
N TYR A 247 -3.55 -8.71 -0.15
CA TYR A 247 -4.72 -8.52 0.70
C TYR A 247 -6.04 -8.47 -0.11
N GLY A 248 -6.02 -7.91 -1.32
CA GLY A 248 -7.18 -7.82 -2.20
C GLY A 248 -7.87 -9.16 -2.49
N PHE A 249 -7.15 -10.28 -2.44
CA PHE A 249 -7.74 -11.63 -2.59
C PHE A 249 -8.80 -11.96 -1.54
N THR A 250 -8.81 -11.27 -0.38
CA THR A 250 -9.82 -11.44 0.68
C THR A 250 -11.19 -10.87 0.31
N LYS A 251 -11.27 -9.97 -0.69
CA LYS A 251 -12.50 -9.38 -1.26
C LYS A 251 -13.40 -8.61 -0.29
N THR A 252 -13.11 -8.64 1.00
CA THR A 252 -13.91 -8.07 2.09
C THR A 252 -12.99 -7.42 3.11
N LEU A 253 -13.45 -6.34 3.75
CA LEU A 253 -12.67 -5.69 4.80
C LEU A 253 -12.54 -6.62 6.02
N ASN A 254 -11.30 -6.92 6.42
CA ASN A 254 -11.02 -7.79 7.55
C ASN A 254 -9.69 -7.42 8.22
N TRP A 255 -9.37 -8.06 9.36
CA TRP A 255 -8.21 -7.74 10.19
C TRP A 255 -6.85 -7.91 9.48
N SER A 256 -6.75 -8.74 8.43
CA SER A 256 -5.48 -8.95 7.71
C SER A 256 -5.02 -7.74 6.90
N VAL A 257 -5.87 -6.71 6.74
CA VAL A 257 -5.50 -5.41 6.13
C VAL A 257 -4.36 -4.71 6.86
N LEU A 258 -4.16 -5.04 8.14
CA LEU A 258 -3.09 -4.49 8.95
C LEU A 258 -1.70 -4.80 8.36
N GLY A 259 -1.51 -5.94 7.69
CA GLY A 259 -0.25 -6.30 7.05
C GLY A 259 0.25 -5.24 6.07
N PRO A 260 -0.46 -4.98 4.95
CA PRO A 260 -0.05 -3.96 4.00
C PRO A 260 -0.06 -2.53 4.58
N ILE A 261 -0.90 -2.22 5.58
CA ILE A 261 -0.84 -0.95 6.30
C ILE A 261 0.51 -0.79 7.02
N TYR A 262 0.92 -1.77 7.83
CA TYR A 262 2.20 -1.71 8.55
C TYR A 262 3.39 -1.68 7.60
N LEU A 263 3.33 -2.44 6.50
CA LEU A 263 4.36 -2.38 5.47
C LEU A 263 4.46 -0.97 4.88
N THR A 264 3.31 -0.37 4.55
CA THR A 264 3.25 1.01 4.05
C THR A 264 3.85 1.99 5.06
N MET A 265 3.52 1.85 6.34
CA MET A 265 4.09 2.68 7.42
C MET A 265 5.61 2.50 7.54
N LEU A 266 6.12 1.26 7.48
CA LEU A 266 7.56 1.00 7.55
C LEU A 266 8.34 1.73 6.45
N PHE A 267 7.77 1.82 5.24
CA PHE A 267 8.39 2.52 4.12
C PHE A 267 8.19 4.04 4.17
N LEU A 268 6.95 4.50 4.40
CA LEU A 268 6.53 5.88 4.11
C LEU A 268 6.26 6.77 5.32
N SER A 269 6.14 6.21 6.53
CA SER A 269 5.97 7.05 7.72
C SER A 269 7.16 8.01 7.89
N PRO A 270 6.97 9.18 8.51
CA PRO A 270 8.06 10.11 8.78
C PRO A 270 9.20 9.41 9.53
N GLY A 271 10.40 9.47 8.96
CA GLY A 271 11.58 8.77 9.49
C GLY A 271 11.64 7.26 9.18
N GLY A 272 10.73 6.76 8.34
CA GLY A 272 10.73 5.40 7.84
C GLY A 272 11.85 5.12 6.82
N SER A 273 11.78 3.96 6.19
CA SER A 273 12.86 3.46 5.32
C SER A 273 13.19 4.38 4.14
N VAL A 274 12.17 5.01 3.55
CA VAL A 274 12.37 5.96 2.44
C VAL A 274 13.10 7.21 2.93
N ASP A 275 12.69 7.80 4.05
CA ASP A 275 13.33 9.02 4.57
C ASP A 275 14.78 8.77 4.97
N LEU A 276 15.06 7.62 5.61
CA LEU A 276 16.42 7.22 5.96
C LEU A 276 17.31 7.13 4.73
N THR A 277 16.85 6.47 3.67
CA THR A 277 17.64 6.29 2.44
C THR A 277 17.81 7.60 1.67
N GLU A 278 16.80 8.48 1.65
CA GLU A 278 16.91 9.81 1.05
C GLU A 278 17.83 10.73 1.85
N ALA A 279 17.83 10.65 3.19
CA ALA A 279 18.73 11.42 4.04
C ALA A 279 20.20 11.05 3.76
N ILE A 280 20.50 9.75 3.69
CA ILE A 280 21.84 9.24 3.35
C ILE A 280 22.25 9.71 1.94
N SER A 281 21.33 9.67 0.98
CA SER A 281 21.61 10.09 -0.39
C SER A 281 21.84 11.61 -0.49
N THR A 282 21.03 12.41 0.21
CA THR A 282 21.15 13.88 0.27
C THR A 282 22.47 14.29 0.93
N ALA A 283 22.85 13.62 2.02
CA ALA A 283 24.13 13.85 2.69
C ALA A 283 25.34 13.57 1.79
N LYS A 284 25.23 12.55 0.91
CA LYS A 284 26.31 12.13 0.02
C LYS A 284 26.39 12.95 -1.27
N TYR A 285 25.24 13.42 -1.77
CA TYR A 285 25.10 14.11 -3.05
C TYR A 285 24.21 15.34 -2.88
N PRO A 286 24.78 16.55 -2.72
CA PRO A 286 24.00 17.78 -2.56
C PRO A 286 22.98 18.01 -3.68
N GLU A 287 23.31 17.61 -4.91
CA GLU A 287 22.43 17.74 -6.09
C GLU A 287 21.17 16.87 -5.98
N TYR A 288 21.16 15.86 -5.10
CA TYR A 288 19.99 15.03 -4.82
C TYR A 288 18.83 15.84 -4.22
N ALA A 289 19.12 16.95 -3.54
CA ALA A 289 18.10 17.86 -3.03
C ALA A 289 17.20 18.43 -4.16
N GLU A 290 17.80 18.83 -5.27
CA GLU A 290 17.08 19.31 -6.46
C GLU A 290 16.38 18.16 -7.19
N HIS A 291 16.95 16.95 -7.18
CA HIS A 291 16.25 15.79 -7.74
C HIS A 291 14.94 15.49 -7.00
N LYS A 292 14.91 15.69 -5.67
CA LYS A 292 13.71 15.47 -4.85
C LYS A 292 12.54 16.42 -5.17
N THR A 293 12.77 17.54 -5.86
CA THR A 293 11.69 18.44 -6.27
C THR A 293 11.06 18.03 -7.60
N ARG A 294 11.80 17.26 -8.42
CA ARG A 294 11.40 16.92 -9.79
C ARG A 294 10.77 15.53 -9.93
N VAL A 295 11.24 14.56 -9.15
CA VAL A 295 10.77 13.16 -9.25
C VAL A 295 9.98 12.79 -8.01
N PRO A 296 8.75 12.22 -8.13
CA PRO A 296 7.95 11.79 -6.98
C PRO A 296 8.70 10.84 -6.03
N LYS A 297 8.45 10.98 -4.73
CA LYS A 297 9.10 10.16 -3.68
C LYS A 297 8.83 8.67 -3.85
N PHE A 298 7.58 8.26 -4.07
CA PHE A 298 7.18 6.87 -3.95
C PHE A 298 6.31 6.39 -5.12
N SER A 299 5.12 6.94 -5.27
CA SER A 299 4.23 6.55 -6.36
C SER A 299 4.58 7.32 -7.63
N PRO A 300 4.74 6.66 -8.80
CA PRO A 300 4.82 7.36 -10.07
C PRO A 300 3.47 8.01 -10.44
N ILE A 301 2.37 7.48 -9.87
CA ILE A 301 1.04 8.07 -9.95
C ILE A 301 0.97 9.20 -8.93
N THR A 302 1.08 10.43 -9.42
CA THR A 302 0.84 11.65 -8.63
C THR A 302 -0.66 11.93 -8.47
N LEU A 303 -1.03 12.77 -7.51
CA LEU A 303 -2.42 13.23 -7.34
C LEU A 303 -3.01 13.80 -8.64
N ARG A 304 -2.18 14.45 -9.46
CA ARG A 304 -2.58 14.92 -10.80
C ARG A 304 -3.12 13.79 -11.68
N HIS A 305 -2.45 12.64 -11.72
CA HIS A 305 -2.91 11.49 -12.49
C HIS A 305 -4.23 10.94 -11.94
N VAL A 306 -4.40 10.93 -10.61
CA VAL A 306 -5.67 10.56 -9.98
C VAL A 306 -6.78 11.53 -10.39
N TYR A 307 -6.52 12.83 -10.41
CA TYR A 307 -7.49 13.84 -10.85
C TYR A 307 -7.84 13.68 -12.32
N ILE A 308 -6.86 13.45 -13.19
CA ILE A 308 -7.11 13.18 -14.61
C ILE A 308 -8.02 11.97 -14.77
N ALA A 309 -7.67 10.84 -14.14
CA ALA A 309 -8.46 9.62 -14.21
C ALA A 309 -9.88 9.83 -13.66
N PHE A 310 -10.00 10.55 -12.54
CA PHE A 310 -11.27 10.91 -11.93
C PHE A 310 -12.16 11.68 -12.93
N PHE A 311 -11.73 12.84 -13.43
CA PHE A 311 -12.54 13.64 -14.35
C PHE A 311 -12.83 12.89 -15.67
N ALA A 312 -11.86 12.14 -16.20
CA ALA A 312 -12.04 11.36 -17.42
C ALA A 312 -13.07 10.24 -17.26
N PHE A 313 -13.09 9.58 -16.08
CA PHE A 313 -14.07 8.55 -15.76
C PHE A 313 -15.45 9.15 -15.43
N HIS A 314 -15.50 10.34 -14.84
CA HIS A 314 -16.78 10.97 -14.48
C HIS A 314 -17.61 11.36 -15.69
N ILE A 315 -16.99 11.84 -16.77
CA ILE A 315 -17.72 12.23 -17.99
C ILE A 315 -18.66 11.12 -18.51
N PRO A 316 -18.19 9.88 -18.78
CA PRO A 316 -19.09 8.82 -19.21
C PRO A 316 -20.06 8.36 -18.11
N VAL A 317 -19.68 8.40 -16.83
CA VAL A 317 -20.60 8.07 -15.72
C VAL A 317 -21.77 9.05 -15.65
N THR A 318 -21.49 10.36 -15.66
CA THR A 318 -22.50 11.42 -15.72
C THR A 318 -23.44 11.21 -16.90
N LEU A 319 -22.88 11.02 -18.11
CA LEU A 319 -23.66 10.95 -19.34
C LEU A 319 -24.46 9.64 -19.51
N LEU A 320 -23.92 8.51 -19.04
CA LEU A 320 -24.49 7.18 -19.32
C LEU A 320 -25.22 6.56 -18.14
N LEU A 321 -24.96 7.02 -16.92
CA LEU A 321 -25.56 6.47 -15.70
C LEU A 321 -26.40 7.52 -14.97
N GLU A 322 -25.81 8.67 -14.61
CA GLU A 322 -26.44 9.60 -13.66
C GLU A 322 -27.56 10.43 -14.28
N ILE A 323 -27.31 11.07 -15.42
CA ILE A 323 -28.34 11.86 -16.12
C ILE A 323 -29.48 10.96 -16.62
N PRO A 324 -29.21 9.81 -17.26
CA PRO A 324 -30.24 8.84 -17.62
C PRO A 324 -31.13 8.40 -16.45
N ALA A 325 -30.56 8.20 -15.25
CA ALA A 325 -31.33 7.79 -14.08
C ALA A 325 -32.39 8.82 -13.64
N GLN A 326 -32.20 10.09 -14.01
CA GLN A 326 -33.04 11.20 -13.56
C GLN A 326 -34.07 11.65 -14.60
N LEU A 327 -33.95 11.16 -15.84
CA LEU A 327 -34.84 11.51 -16.95
C LEU A 327 -35.97 10.50 -17.12
N PRO A 328 -37.11 10.91 -17.71
CA PRO A 328 -38.15 9.97 -18.11
C PRO A 328 -37.58 8.91 -19.06
N ARG A 329 -37.93 7.63 -18.86
CA ARG A 329 -37.45 6.49 -19.67
C ARG A 329 -37.66 6.67 -21.18
N ALA A 330 -38.68 7.43 -21.58
CA ALA A 330 -38.95 7.74 -22.99
C ALA A 330 -37.84 8.55 -23.67
N TRP A 331 -37.03 9.28 -22.90
CA TRP A 331 -35.96 10.15 -23.41
C TRP A 331 -34.58 9.50 -23.32
N VAL A 332 -34.49 8.32 -22.68
CA VAL A 332 -33.23 7.66 -22.39
C VAL A 332 -32.99 6.54 -23.41
N PRO A 333 -31.83 6.52 -24.10
CA PRO A 333 -31.46 5.40 -24.95
C PRO A 333 -31.46 4.07 -24.19
N ARG A 334 -31.93 2.98 -24.83
CA ARG A 334 -32.07 1.67 -24.18
C ARG A 334 -30.81 1.21 -23.47
N PHE A 335 -29.64 1.35 -24.10
CA PHE A 335 -28.37 0.92 -23.51
C PHE A 335 -28.03 1.65 -22.21
N ALA A 336 -28.38 2.94 -22.09
CA ALA A 336 -28.14 3.73 -20.88
C ALA A 336 -29.15 3.35 -19.78
N ALA A 337 -30.42 3.16 -20.16
CA ALA A 337 -31.44 2.64 -19.25
C ALA A 337 -31.07 1.25 -18.68
N ASP A 338 -30.56 0.35 -19.54
CA ASP A 338 -30.10 -0.99 -19.16
C ASP A 338 -28.91 -0.93 -18.19
N LEU A 339 -27.99 0.03 -18.39
CA LEU A 339 -26.86 0.27 -17.50
C LEU A 339 -27.30 0.76 -16.11
N THR A 340 -28.24 1.71 -16.06
CA THR A 340 -28.86 2.17 -14.81
C THR A 340 -29.54 1.02 -14.08
N ASP A 341 -30.31 0.20 -14.79
CA ASP A 341 -31.00 -0.95 -14.21
C ASP A 341 -30.03 -2.01 -13.70
N PHE A 342 -28.93 -2.23 -14.42
CA PHE A 342 -27.86 -3.11 -13.97
C PHE A 342 -27.23 -2.59 -12.67
N HIS A 343 -26.90 -1.29 -12.60
CA HIS A 343 -26.34 -0.68 -11.39
C HIS A 343 -27.25 -0.83 -10.19
N VAL A 344 -28.54 -0.49 -10.34
CA VAL A 344 -29.54 -0.61 -9.27
C VAL A 344 -29.67 -2.07 -8.82
N ARG A 345 -29.79 -3.03 -9.74
CA ARG A 345 -29.91 -4.46 -9.38
C ARG A 345 -28.65 -5.01 -8.72
N ARG A 346 -27.47 -4.59 -9.17
CA ARG A 346 -26.19 -5.13 -8.71
C ARG A 346 -25.77 -4.56 -7.36
N HIS A 347 -26.02 -3.27 -7.15
CA HIS A 347 -25.51 -2.50 -6.01
C HIS A 347 -26.59 -2.04 -5.04
N GLY A 348 -27.87 -2.22 -5.35
CA GLY A 348 -28.98 -1.83 -4.47
C GLY A 348 -29.07 -0.32 -4.28
N ASP A 349 -28.72 0.46 -5.31
CA ASP A 349 -28.68 1.92 -5.21
C ASP A 349 -30.09 2.53 -5.16
N VAL A 350 -30.55 2.82 -3.95
CA VAL A 350 -31.89 3.37 -3.67
C VAL A 350 -32.09 4.78 -4.22
N LEU A 351 -31.02 5.58 -4.32
CA LEU A 351 -31.09 6.96 -4.83
C LEU A 351 -31.22 6.97 -6.35
N VAL A 352 -30.59 6.03 -7.02
CA VAL A 352 -30.73 5.85 -8.47
C VAL A 352 -32.05 5.15 -8.83
N ALA A 353 -32.53 4.24 -7.98
CA ALA A 353 -33.78 3.51 -8.19
C ALA A 353 -35.02 4.40 -8.12
N ASP A 354 -35.09 5.29 -7.12
CA ASP A 354 -36.18 6.24 -6.95
C ASP A 354 -35.63 7.62 -6.54
N PRO A 355 -35.15 8.42 -7.51
CA PRO A 355 -34.43 9.65 -7.22
C PRO A 355 -35.34 10.74 -6.62
N PRO A 356 -35.11 11.17 -5.36
CA PRO A 356 -35.87 12.24 -4.74
C PRO A 356 -35.55 13.59 -5.40
N LEU A 357 -36.43 14.58 -5.20
CA LEU A 357 -36.31 15.88 -5.87
C LEU A 357 -34.96 16.59 -5.59
N TRP A 358 -34.46 16.51 -4.36
CA TRP A 358 -33.16 17.10 -4.03
C TRP A 358 -32.00 16.41 -4.77
N PHE A 359 -32.07 15.09 -4.96
CA PHE A 359 -31.06 14.34 -5.70
C PHE A 359 -31.10 14.69 -7.19
N LYS A 360 -32.33 14.82 -7.75
CA LYS A 360 -32.53 15.35 -9.10
C LYS A 360 -31.93 16.74 -9.30
N SER A 361 -32.03 17.60 -8.29
CA SER A 361 -31.44 18.94 -8.35
C SER A 361 -29.92 18.91 -8.45
N PHE A 362 -29.26 17.93 -7.81
CA PHE A 362 -27.82 17.75 -7.93
C PHE A 362 -27.40 17.29 -9.31
N GLY A 363 -28.14 16.39 -9.95
CA GLY A 363 -27.83 16.00 -11.33
C GLY A 363 -28.01 17.12 -12.35
N VAL A 364 -28.95 18.04 -12.13
CA VAL A 364 -29.06 19.26 -12.95
C VAL A 364 -27.82 20.14 -12.76
N CYS A 365 -27.38 20.36 -11.51
CA CYS A 365 -26.15 21.09 -11.23
C CYS A 365 -24.93 20.39 -11.86
N GLU A 366 -24.88 19.07 -11.82
CA GLU A 366 -23.82 18.29 -12.44
C GLU A 366 -23.79 18.50 -13.96
N LEU A 367 -24.92 18.37 -14.64
CA LEU A 367 -25.00 18.56 -16.09
C LEU A 367 -24.63 19.98 -16.53
N VAL A 368 -25.13 20.99 -15.83
CA VAL A 368 -25.04 22.39 -16.28
C VAL A 368 -23.75 23.06 -15.81
N VAL A 369 -23.23 22.68 -14.64
CA VAL A 369 -22.08 23.34 -14.02
C VAL A 369 -20.85 22.44 -14.01
N GLN A 370 -20.98 21.21 -13.51
CA GLN A 370 -19.82 20.35 -13.28
C GLN A 370 -19.29 19.72 -14.57
N LEU A 371 -20.16 19.20 -15.44
CA LEU A 371 -19.76 18.54 -16.68
C LEU A 371 -18.95 19.46 -17.61
N PRO A 372 -19.33 20.73 -17.87
CA PRO A 372 -18.46 21.66 -18.58
C PRO A 372 -17.11 21.84 -17.90
N PHE A 373 -17.11 21.92 -16.56
CA PHE A 373 -15.87 22.03 -15.79
C PHE A 373 -14.99 20.78 -15.89
N TYR A 374 -15.54 19.56 -16.06
CA TYR A 374 -14.73 18.35 -16.23
C TYR A 374 -13.78 18.44 -17.42
N PHE A 375 -14.24 19.01 -18.54
CA PHE A 375 -13.39 19.23 -19.71
C PHE A 375 -12.31 20.31 -19.46
N VAL A 376 -12.67 21.39 -18.76
CA VAL A 376 -11.70 22.43 -18.36
C VAL A 376 -10.65 21.85 -17.41
N ALA A 377 -11.08 21.04 -16.44
CA ALA A 377 -10.23 20.36 -15.48
C ALA A 377 -9.25 19.41 -16.17
N LEU A 378 -9.73 18.56 -17.09
CA LEU A 378 -8.88 17.67 -17.87
C LEU A 378 -7.84 18.44 -18.67
N TRP A 379 -8.25 19.47 -19.40
CA TRP A 379 -7.32 20.31 -20.15
C TRP A 379 -6.24 20.93 -19.25
N ALA A 380 -6.64 21.53 -18.13
CA ALA A 380 -5.72 22.16 -17.18
C ALA A 380 -4.73 21.15 -16.57
N LEU A 381 -5.21 19.94 -16.22
CA LEU A 381 -4.39 18.89 -15.63
C LEU A 381 -3.42 18.26 -16.65
N PHE A 382 -3.83 18.07 -17.90
CA PHE A 382 -2.98 17.49 -18.94
C PHE A 382 -1.87 18.44 -19.40
N TYR A 383 -2.19 19.72 -19.56
CA TYR A 383 -1.23 20.74 -20.02
C TYR A 383 -0.56 21.53 -18.90
N GLU A 384 -0.84 21.18 -17.65
CA GLU A 384 -0.33 21.85 -16.45
C GLU A 384 -0.62 23.37 -16.45
N ALA A 385 -1.78 23.75 -17.01
CA ALA A 385 -2.17 25.14 -17.24
C ALA A 385 -3.02 25.69 -16.08
N TYR A 386 -2.38 25.98 -14.94
CA TYR A 386 -3.05 26.45 -13.72
C TYR A 386 -3.08 27.98 -13.62
N SER A 387 -4.14 28.62 -14.08
CA SER A 387 -4.40 30.04 -13.81
C SER A 387 -5.07 30.22 -12.44
N PRO A 388 -4.97 31.40 -11.79
CA PRO A 388 -5.67 31.67 -10.53
C PRO A 388 -7.18 31.43 -10.59
N ILE A 389 -7.80 31.61 -11.77
CA ILE A 389 -9.21 31.33 -11.99
C ILE A 389 -9.46 29.82 -11.99
N ILE A 390 -8.65 29.05 -12.74
CA ILE A 390 -8.77 27.59 -12.83
C ILE A 390 -8.57 26.95 -11.45
N SER A 391 -7.58 27.39 -10.68
CA SER A 391 -7.36 26.87 -9.32
C SER A 391 -8.57 27.13 -8.41
N LYS A 392 -9.18 28.32 -8.49
CA LYS A 392 -10.41 28.62 -7.75
C LYS A 392 -11.59 27.75 -8.19
N LEU A 393 -11.68 27.42 -9.48
CA LEU A 393 -12.71 26.51 -9.98
C LEU A 393 -12.51 25.07 -9.46
N PHE A 394 -11.28 24.57 -9.35
CA PHE A 394 -11.00 23.29 -8.69
C PHE A 394 -11.45 23.28 -7.23
N VAL A 395 -11.15 24.34 -6.48
CA VAL A 395 -11.59 24.48 -5.09
C VAL A 395 -13.13 24.54 -5.00
N ALA A 396 -13.77 25.35 -5.86
CA ALA A 396 -15.23 25.49 -5.86
C ALA A 396 -15.93 24.17 -6.20
N TYR A 397 -15.45 23.47 -7.22
CA TYR A 397 -15.92 22.13 -7.58
C TYR A 397 -15.75 21.15 -6.42
N GLY A 398 -14.54 21.08 -5.85
CA GLY A 398 -14.20 20.18 -4.77
C GLY A 398 -15.11 20.38 -3.53
N ALA A 399 -15.32 21.63 -3.15
CA ALA A 399 -16.19 22.01 -2.03
C ALA A 399 -17.68 21.73 -2.33
N HIS A 400 -18.13 21.98 -3.56
CA HIS A 400 -19.52 21.70 -3.94
C HIS A 400 -19.81 20.20 -3.90
N VAL A 401 -18.98 19.36 -4.55
CA VAL A 401 -19.23 17.90 -4.56
C VAL A 401 -19.16 17.31 -3.16
N ALA A 402 -18.19 17.73 -2.35
CA ALA A 402 -18.07 17.28 -0.96
C ALA A 402 -19.33 17.62 -0.13
N THR A 403 -19.91 18.81 -0.32
CA THR A 403 -21.14 19.20 0.40
C THR A 403 -22.38 18.49 -0.12
N THR A 404 -22.51 18.24 -1.43
CA THR A 404 -23.63 17.47 -2.00
C THR A 404 -23.58 15.98 -1.64
N LEU A 405 -22.40 15.43 -1.34
CA LEU A 405 -22.23 14.04 -0.88
C LEU A 405 -22.74 13.82 0.56
N VAL A 406 -22.82 14.85 1.39
CA VAL A 406 -23.31 14.73 2.77
C VAL A 406 -24.74 14.19 2.84
N PRO A 407 -25.76 14.79 2.17
CA PRO A 407 -27.12 14.24 2.18
C PRO A 407 -27.23 12.89 1.46
N ILE A 408 -26.39 12.62 0.46
CA ILE A 408 -26.32 11.31 -0.23
C ILE A 408 -25.90 10.22 0.75
N ILE A 409 -24.75 10.39 1.40
CA ILE A 409 -24.22 9.42 2.38
C ILE A 409 -25.18 9.27 3.56
N ALA A 410 -25.74 10.37 4.07
CA ALA A 410 -26.72 10.31 5.16
C ALA A 410 -27.96 9.49 4.78
N THR A 411 -28.47 9.64 3.56
CA THR A 411 -29.63 8.87 3.07
C THR A 411 -29.29 7.39 2.92
N LEU A 412 -28.11 7.07 2.39
CA LEU A 412 -27.65 5.68 2.26
C LEU A 412 -27.47 5.00 3.61
N LEU A 413 -26.88 5.68 4.59
CA LEU A 413 -26.69 5.15 5.95
C LEU A 413 -28.02 4.97 6.69
N ALA A 414 -29.02 5.80 6.42
CA ALA A 414 -30.36 5.68 6.99
C ALA A 414 -31.22 4.60 6.29
N SER A 415 -30.83 4.15 5.11
CA SER A 415 -31.61 3.20 4.31
C SER A 415 -31.34 1.75 4.73
N PRO A 416 -32.38 0.98 5.11
CA PRO A 416 -32.20 -0.40 5.55
C PRO A 416 -31.68 -1.28 4.39
N GLY A 417 -30.68 -2.11 4.67
CA GLY A 417 -30.16 -3.08 3.71
C GLY A 417 -29.21 -2.52 2.64
N VAL A 418 -28.72 -1.29 2.79
CA VAL A 418 -27.71 -0.75 1.88
C VAL A 418 -26.40 -1.55 1.99
N PRO A 419 -25.89 -2.12 0.88
CA PRO A 419 -24.67 -2.91 0.94
C PRO A 419 -23.45 -2.00 1.07
N TYR A 420 -22.45 -2.41 1.86
CA TYR A 420 -21.21 -1.64 2.05
C TYR A 420 -20.48 -1.32 0.74
N ILE A 421 -20.65 -2.14 -0.28
CA ILE A 421 -20.11 -1.89 -1.62
C ILE A 421 -20.65 -0.59 -2.23
N LEU A 422 -21.90 -0.22 -1.91
CA LEU A 422 -22.49 1.02 -2.40
C LEU A 422 -21.80 2.24 -1.77
N LEU A 423 -21.57 2.21 -0.46
CA LEU A 423 -20.80 3.27 0.21
C LEU A 423 -19.38 3.38 -0.36
N ALA A 424 -18.75 2.25 -0.70
CA ALA A 424 -17.44 2.24 -1.33
C ALA A 424 -17.46 2.83 -2.76
N ILE A 425 -18.57 2.72 -3.50
CA ILE A 425 -18.76 3.35 -4.81
C ILE A 425 -18.82 4.87 -4.69
N TYR A 426 -19.49 5.41 -3.67
CA TYR A 426 -19.59 6.86 -3.45
C TYR A 426 -18.34 7.48 -2.79
N ALA A 427 -17.54 6.69 -2.07
CA ALA A 427 -16.38 7.22 -1.32
C ALA A 427 -15.35 8.00 -2.18
N PRO A 428 -14.96 7.58 -3.40
CA PRO A 428 -14.06 8.34 -4.26
C PRO A 428 -14.58 9.75 -4.59
N PHE A 429 -15.90 9.91 -4.75
CA PHE A 429 -16.57 11.19 -5.02
C PHE A 429 -16.56 12.14 -3.82
N LEU A 430 -16.19 11.67 -2.63
CA LEU A 430 -15.93 12.54 -1.47
C LEU A 430 -14.43 12.81 -1.30
N ILE A 431 -13.63 11.73 -1.31
CA ILE A 431 -12.20 11.80 -0.98
C ILE A 431 -11.43 12.61 -2.01
N ILE A 432 -11.66 12.37 -3.31
CA ILE A 432 -10.91 13.03 -4.38
C ILE A 432 -11.26 14.54 -4.44
N PRO A 433 -12.54 14.94 -4.45
CA PRO A 433 -12.92 16.36 -4.36
C PRO A 433 -12.39 17.10 -3.13
N LEU A 434 -12.40 16.47 -1.94
CA LEU A 434 -11.77 17.07 -0.76
C LEU A 434 -10.26 17.26 -0.96
N SER A 435 -9.57 16.27 -1.51
CA SER A 435 -8.12 16.39 -1.78
C SER A 435 -7.81 17.48 -2.83
N LEU A 436 -8.71 17.73 -3.79
CA LEU A 436 -8.61 18.84 -4.74
C LEU A 436 -8.68 20.19 -4.01
N VAL A 437 -9.59 20.34 -3.05
CA VAL A 437 -9.66 21.56 -2.23
C VAL A 437 -8.33 21.81 -1.53
N PHE A 438 -7.76 20.79 -0.86
CA PHE A 438 -6.49 20.96 -0.18
C PHE A 438 -5.34 21.29 -1.14
N SER A 439 -5.27 20.61 -2.30
CA SER A 439 -4.14 20.74 -3.24
C SER A 439 -4.11 22.07 -4.01
N PHE A 440 -5.25 22.76 -4.13
CA PHE A 440 -5.35 24.03 -4.84
C PHE A 440 -5.56 25.24 -3.92
N LEU A 441 -5.76 25.01 -2.62
CA LEU A 441 -5.92 26.05 -1.61
C LEU A 441 -4.67 26.25 -0.75
N PHE A 442 -3.86 25.21 -0.57
CA PHE A 442 -2.58 25.20 0.14
C PHE A 442 -1.48 24.71 -0.79
#